data_AF-A0AA39S9P1-F1
#
_entry.id   AF-A0AA39S9P1-F1
#
_cell.length_a   1.000
_cell.length_b   1.000
_cell.length_c   1.000
_cell.angle_alpha   90.00
_cell.angle_beta   90.00
_cell.angle_gamma   90.00
#
_symmetry.space_group_name_H-M   'P 1'
#
loop_
_entity.id
_entity.type
_entity.pdbx_description
1 polymer ?
#
loop_
_entity_poly.entity_id
_entity_poly.type
_entity_poly.pdbx_seq_one_letter_code
_entity_poly.pdbx_strand_id
1 'polypeptide(L)'
;MGARYLGAVARSCSLRSCVASSTKGVYGKDDLGLRGLLMTYWIRMGGLISNGMSCLGPPMAMWNDPKSFSTAKLDTPVVPQLQCTNHVCPIRVHWHVKTNYEEHWRVKITITNFKYQMNNTQWTLVVRHPNLKNVTDVYRFVYKPLTLYESINDTGMFHGIKYYNDLLPEAGPHVAFDSLDPTGNITIKWDVMSWTPDGYVAVVTMTNFQMYRHIMSPGWTLGWTWSKKEVIWGMVGAQATEQGDCSKFKGNIPHCCKRNPTVVDLLPGVPFNQQIANCCKGGVVASQGQDTSAAVSSFQVSVGLSGSSNRTVRLPKNFTLLGPGKGYTCSQAKPVPPTVFISPDGRRKTQAMMTWNVTCTYSQILASQHPTCCVSLSSFYNSVITPCPACSCGCQNNNSCVASGSETIRSVVGTNRSTLNNAPSIQCTQHMCPIRVHWHVKLNYKEYWRVKISVTNFNYQVNYTQWTLVVQHPNLNNVTQVFSFAYKPLVPYRSTNDSGMFYGLKFFNDVLMEAGPSGNIQSELILEKDIDTFTFKEGWAFPRNIYFNGDECKMPLPEDYPFLPNSAHSNQIASLTLAAFLLLTLLAFW
;
A
#
# COMPACT_ATOMS: atom_id res chain seq x y z
N MET A 1 -38.84 -37.68 -0.46
CA MET A 1 -39.51 -37.21 0.77
C MET A 1 -38.68 -36.09 1.39
N GLY A 2 -39.23 -34.87 1.39
CA GLY A 2 -38.93 -33.72 2.26
C GLY A 2 -37.49 -33.28 2.52
N ALA A 3 -36.95 -32.37 1.71
CA ALA A 3 -35.85 -31.49 2.12
C ALA A 3 -36.42 -30.31 2.93
N ARG A 4 -36.14 -30.24 4.24
CA ARG A 4 -36.45 -29.06 5.07
C ARG A 4 -35.36 -28.01 4.88
N TYR A 5 -35.68 -26.95 4.15
CA TYR A 5 -34.96 -25.68 4.24
C TYR A 5 -35.19 -25.09 5.64
N LEU A 6 -34.16 -25.04 6.49
CA LEU A 6 -34.15 -24.17 7.67
C LEU A 6 -33.53 -22.84 7.26
N GLY A 7 -34.38 -21.91 6.82
CA GLY A 7 -34.01 -20.51 6.68
C GLY A 7 -33.72 -19.92 8.06
N ALA A 8 -32.44 -19.69 8.38
CA ALA A 8 -32.06 -18.89 9.53
C ALA A 8 -32.27 -17.41 9.19
N VAL A 9 -33.35 -16.83 9.70
CA VAL A 9 -33.60 -15.38 9.69
C VAL A 9 -32.45 -14.69 10.42
N ALA A 10 -31.65 -13.91 9.68
CA ALA A 10 -30.59 -13.08 10.25
C ALA A 10 -31.21 -12.01 11.16
N ARG A 11 -31.09 -12.18 12.47
CA ARG A 11 -31.34 -11.09 13.42
C ARG A 11 -30.04 -10.30 13.58
N SER A 12 -30.07 -9.05 13.14
CA SER A 12 -29.09 -8.02 13.52
C SER A 12 -29.10 -7.88 15.04
N CYS A 13 -28.01 -8.27 15.71
CA CYS A 13 -27.79 -7.87 17.10
C CYS A 13 -27.35 -6.40 17.12
N SER A 14 -28.32 -5.49 17.15
CA SER A 14 -28.11 -4.15 17.69
C SER A 14 -28.02 -4.28 19.21
N LEU A 15 -26.87 -3.92 19.79
CA LEU A 15 -26.75 -3.70 21.23
C LEU A 15 -27.65 -2.51 21.61
N ARG A 16 -28.93 -2.78 21.90
CA ARG A 16 -29.88 -1.84 22.49
C ARG A 16 -30.26 -2.33 23.89
N SER A 17 -29.51 -1.85 24.89
CA SER A 17 -30.06 -1.34 26.15
C SER A 17 -28.93 -0.79 27.02
N CYS A 18 -28.53 0.46 26.77
CA CYS A 18 -28.57 1.44 27.85
C CYS A 18 -30.04 1.88 27.94
N VAL A 19 -30.60 1.95 29.14
CA VAL A 19 -32.03 2.22 29.37
C VAL A 19 -32.44 3.54 28.71
N ALA A 20 -33.36 3.48 27.75
CA ALA A 20 -34.28 4.59 27.44
C ALA A 20 -35.55 4.01 26.77
N SER A 21 -36.67 4.28 27.43
CA SER A 21 -38.05 3.96 27.09
C SER A 21 -38.41 4.19 25.61
N SER A 22 -39.15 3.25 25.03
CA SER A 22 -39.75 3.40 23.70
C SER A 22 -40.98 4.30 23.75
N THR A 23 -41.01 5.34 22.92
CA THR A 23 -42.26 5.85 22.36
C THR A 23 -42.15 5.88 20.83
N LYS A 24 -43.19 5.37 20.18
CA LYS A 24 -43.33 5.21 18.72
C LYS A 24 -43.24 6.55 17.98
N GLY A 25 -42.63 6.58 16.80
CA GLY A 25 -42.72 7.72 15.89
C GLY A 25 -41.93 7.57 14.58
N VAL A 26 -42.63 7.12 13.53
CA VAL A 26 -42.60 7.52 12.10
C VAL A 26 -41.26 7.66 11.33
N TYR A 27 -41.25 7.04 10.13
CA TYR A 27 -40.28 7.14 9.03
C TYR A 27 -39.79 8.57 8.71
N GLY A 28 -38.50 8.68 8.38
CA GLY A 28 -37.92 9.81 7.66
C GLY A 28 -36.62 9.41 6.95
N LYS A 29 -36.61 9.45 5.61
CA LYS A 29 -35.41 9.46 4.78
C LYS A 29 -34.58 10.68 5.16
N ASP A 30 -33.27 10.50 5.35
CA ASP A 30 -32.22 11.35 4.76
C ASP A 30 -30.83 10.74 5.04
N ASP A 31 -30.16 10.39 3.95
CA ASP A 31 -28.76 10.00 3.87
C ASP A 31 -27.85 11.20 4.21
N LEU A 32 -27.09 11.09 5.30
CA LEU A 32 -25.88 11.89 5.52
C LEU A 32 -24.72 10.93 5.77
N GLY A 33 -23.82 10.89 4.78
CA GLY A 33 -22.68 9.96 4.69
C GLY A 33 -21.71 10.05 5.85
N LEU A 34 -21.81 9.10 6.78
CA LEU A 34 -20.79 8.84 7.79
C LEU A 34 -19.85 7.74 7.27
N ARG A 35 -18.69 8.15 6.73
CA ARG A 35 -17.58 7.27 6.35
C ARG A 35 -16.81 6.86 7.61
N GLY A 36 -16.65 5.55 7.83
CA GLY A 36 -15.88 4.98 8.94
C GLY A 36 -14.89 3.94 8.43
N LEU A 37 -13.72 3.82 9.09
CA LEU A 37 -12.67 2.89 8.70
C LEU A 37 -13.11 1.44 8.99
N LEU A 38 -13.44 0.69 7.95
CA LEU A 38 -13.98 -0.67 8.09
C LEU A 38 -12.85 -1.71 8.08
N MET A 39 -12.33 -2.07 9.24
CA MET A 39 -11.30 -3.12 9.31
C MET A 39 -11.92 -4.49 9.58
N THR A 40 -11.83 -5.41 8.62
CA THR A 40 -12.42 -6.78 8.65
C THR A 40 -11.37 -7.85 8.98
N TYR A 41 -11.61 -8.72 9.95
CA TYR A 41 -10.64 -9.74 10.41
C TYR A 41 -11.27 -11.06 10.82
N TRP A 42 -10.49 -12.14 11.01
CA TRP A 42 -10.98 -13.52 11.12
C TRP A 42 -10.38 -14.28 12.32
N ILE A 43 -11.18 -15.15 12.95
CA ILE A 43 -10.84 -16.05 14.07
C ILE A 43 -11.39 -17.45 13.79
N ARG A 44 -10.69 -18.50 14.21
CA ARG A 44 -11.19 -19.89 14.20
C ARG A 44 -11.44 -20.41 15.62
N MET A 45 -12.57 -21.07 15.84
CA MET A 45 -12.97 -21.67 17.13
C MET A 45 -13.41 -23.13 16.95
N GLY A 46 -13.09 -24.00 17.91
CA GLY A 46 -13.52 -25.41 17.94
C GLY A 46 -14.78 -25.68 18.78
N GLY A 47 -15.60 -26.66 18.36
CA GLY A 47 -16.77 -27.18 19.08
C GLY A 47 -18.13 -26.99 18.40
N LEU A 48 -19.10 -27.86 18.70
CA LEU A 48 -20.48 -27.86 18.17
C LEU A 48 -21.30 -26.64 18.64
N ILE A 49 -22.09 -26.05 17.73
CA ILE A 49 -23.06 -25.00 18.05
C ILE A 49 -24.28 -25.64 18.71
N SER A 50 -24.46 -25.50 20.04
CA SER A 50 -25.73 -25.87 20.66
C SER A 50 -26.81 -24.85 20.29
N ASN A 51 -27.97 -25.35 19.88
CA ASN A 51 -29.14 -24.54 19.51
C ASN A 51 -29.61 -23.71 20.70
N GLY A 52 -29.16 -22.45 20.77
CA GLY A 52 -29.50 -21.55 21.85
C GLY A 52 -28.67 -20.27 21.86
N MET A 53 -28.79 -19.43 20.83
CA MET A 53 -28.40 -18.02 20.98
C MET A 53 -29.45 -17.32 21.85
N SER A 54 -29.35 -17.50 23.16
CA SER A 54 -30.01 -16.66 24.16
C SER A 54 -28.96 -15.78 24.82
N CYS A 55 -28.98 -14.47 24.53
CA CYS A 55 -28.27 -13.49 25.36
C CYS A 55 -28.97 -13.43 26.72
N LEU A 56 -28.57 -14.30 27.65
CA LEU A 56 -29.00 -14.27 29.04
C LEU A 56 -27.77 -13.95 29.90
N GLY A 57 -27.73 -12.74 30.45
CA GLY A 57 -26.76 -12.35 31.48
C GLY A 57 -26.49 -10.83 31.53
N PRO A 58 -26.64 -10.17 32.70
CA PRO A 58 -26.61 -8.71 32.86
C PRO A 58 -25.17 -8.11 32.78
N PRO A 59 -25.03 -6.77 32.63
CA PRO A 59 -23.75 -6.12 32.37
C PRO A 59 -22.87 -6.10 33.61
N MET A 60 -21.57 -6.35 33.45
CA MET A 60 -20.58 -6.00 34.48
C MET A 60 -19.61 -4.95 33.98
N ALA A 61 -19.59 -3.87 34.74
CA ALA A 61 -18.77 -2.69 34.64
C ALA A 61 -17.26 -3.00 34.83
N MET A 62 -16.43 -2.04 34.46
CA MET A 62 -15.06 -1.92 34.97
C MET A 62 -15.13 -1.84 36.50
N TRP A 63 -14.62 -2.85 37.21
CA TRP A 63 -14.57 -2.83 38.67
C TRP A 63 -13.38 -2.00 39.18
N ASN A 64 -13.69 -1.03 40.05
CA ASN A 64 -12.79 -0.40 41.02
C ASN A 64 -12.95 -1.16 42.36
N ASP A 65 -11.89 -1.76 42.91
CA ASP A 65 -11.38 -1.46 44.27
C ASP A 65 -10.08 -2.24 44.57
N PRO A 66 -9.04 -1.64 45.21
CA PRO A 66 -7.72 -2.24 45.36
C PRO A 66 -7.51 -2.75 46.78
N LYS A 67 -8.01 -3.94 47.15
CA LYS A 67 -7.75 -4.50 48.50
C LYS A 67 -7.83 -6.04 48.58
N SER A 68 -7.08 -6.73 47.74
CA SER A 68 -6.41 -8.00 48.07
C SER A 68 -5.83 -8.59 46.79
N PHE A 69 -4.53 -8.45 46.58
CA PHE A 69 -3.64 -9.44 45.97
C PHE A 69 -2.27 -8.76 45.90
N SER A 70 -1.45 -9.12 46.87
CA SER A 70 -0.05 -8.72 46.96
C SER A 70 0.73 -9.21 45.74
N THR A 71 1.46 -8.27 45.13
CA THR A 71 2.70 -8.46 44.37
C THR A 71 2.68 -9.47 43.20
N ALA A 72 2.26 -8.98 42.03
CA ALA A 72 2.99 -9.24 40.78
C ALA A 72 3.05 -7.93 40.00
N LYS A 73 4.25 -7.34 39.92
CA LYS A 73 4.52 -6.07 39.24
C LYS A 73 4.40 -6.31 37.73
N LEU A 74 3.26 -5.92 37.13
CA LEU A 74 3.12 -5.81 35.67
C LEU A 74 3.02 -4.32 35.35
N ASP A 75 4.13 -3.72 34.91
CA ASP A 75 4.15 -2.33 34.43
C ASP A 75 3.30 -2.24 33.16
N THR A 76 2.02 -1.86 33.32
CA THR A 76 1.14 -1.50 32.22
C THR A 76 0.72 -0.04 32.37
N PRO A 77 0.88 0.80 31.34
CA PRO A 77 0.46 2.20 31.41
C PRO A 77 -1.06 2.29 31.54
N VAL A 78 -1.53 3.14 32.45
CA VAL A 78 -2.96 3.45 32.65
C VAL A 78 -3.52 4.07 31.37
N VAL A 79 -4.39 3.34 30.66
CA VAL A 79 -5.06 3.81 29.46
C VAL A 79 -6.26 4.69 29.86
N PRO A 80 -6.49 5.87 29.24
CA PRO A 80 -7.63 6.73 29.57
C PRO A 80 -8.97 6.03 29.29
N GLN A 81 -9.93 6.11 30.22
CA GLN A 81 -11.27 5.59 30.01
C GLN A 81 -12.01 6.35 28.90
N LEU A 82 -12.57 5.63 27.94
CA LEU A 82 -13.45 6.19 26.90
C LEU A 82 -14.87 6.36 27.48
N GLN A 83 -15.31 7.60 27.70
CA GLN A 83 -16.72 7.88 28.00
C GLN A 83 -17.55 7.84 26.70
N CYS A 84 -18.45 6.87 26.57
CA CYS A 84 -19.50 6.92 25.55
C CYS A 84 -20.62 7.85 26.02
N THR A 85 -20.99 8.83 25.20
CA THR A 85 -22.23 9.61 25.39
C THR A 85 -23.38 8.95 24.63
N ASN A 86 -24.61 9.23 25.07
CA ASN A 86 -25.82 8.42 24.83
C ASN A 86 -26.18 8.05 23.37
N HIS A 87 -25.49 8.54 22.34
CA HIS A 87 -25.79 8.16 20.94
C HIS A 87 -24.58 7.90 20.04
N VAL A 88 -23.33 8.00 20.52
CA VAL A 88 -22.15 7.76 19.66
C VAL A 88 -21.01 7.15 20.48
N CYS A 89 -20.79 5.84 20.33
CA CYS A 89 -19.51 5.25 20.73
C CYS A 89 -18.50 5.41 19.58
N PRO A 90 -17.30 5.94 19.85
CA PRO A 90 -16.29 6.21 18.84
C PRO A 90 -15.65 4.95 18.25
N ILE A 91 -15.82 3.78 18.89
CA ILE A 91 -15.35 2.50 18.38
C ILE A 91 -16.57 1.57 18.29
N ARG A 92 -16.74 0.90 17.14
CA ARG A 92 -17.78 -0.11 16.93
C ARG A 92 -17.12 -1.44 16.61
N VAL A 93 -17.61 -2.51 17.22
CA VAL A 93 -17.13 -3.86 16.95
C VAL A 93 -18.30 -4.68 16.38
N HIS A 94 -18.14 -5.21 15.17
CA HIS A 94 -19.09 -6.12 14.54
C HIS A 94 -18.53 -7.55 14.54
N TRP A 95 -19.41 -8.51 14.77
CA TRP A 95 -19.07 -9.93 14.81
C TRP A 95 -19.97 -10.67 13.81
N HIS A 96 -19.39 -11.48 12.94
CA HIS A 96 -20.12 -12.25 11.94
C HIS A 96 -19.59 -13.69 11.88
N VAL A 97 -20.42 -14.67 12.24
CA VAL A 97 -20.11 -16.09 12.05
C VAL A 97 -20.23 -16.40 10.56
N LYS A 98 -19.20 -17.00 9.97
CA LYS A 98 -19.08 -17.11 8.50
C LYS A 98 -19.21 -18.53 7.96
N THR A 99 -18.74 -19.53 8.69
CA THR A 99 -18.84 -20.95 8.29
C THR A 99 -18.94 -21.87 9.51
N ASN A 100 -19.70 -22.96 9.35
CA ASN A 100 -19.81 -24.08 10.28
C ASN A 100 -19.32 -25.34 9.55
N TYR A 101 -18.08 -25.76 9.78
CA TYR A 101 -17.66 -27.13 9.47
C TYR A 101 -17.97 -28.00 10.69
N GLU A 102 -18.19 -29.31 10.50
CA GLU A 102 -18.66 -30.23 11.55
C GLU A 102 -17.85 -30.20 12.87
N GLU A 103 -16.59 -29.72 12.85
CA GLU A 103 -15.72 -29.59 14.04
C GLU A 103 -15.20 -28.16 14.32
N HIS A 104 -15.38 -27.20 13.40
CA HIS A 104 -14.80 -25.85 13.52
C HIS A 104 -15.65 -24.76 12.87
N TRP A 105 -15.67 -23.57 13.48
CA TRP A 105 -16.36 -22.40 12.96
C TRP A 105 -15.43 -21.18 12.91
N ARG A 106 -15.66 -20.30 11.94
CA ARG A 106 -14.90 -19.05 11.79
C ARG A 106 -15.76 -17.83 12.09
N VAL A 107 -15.17 -16.87 12.79
CA VAL A 107 -15.78 -15.58 13.13
C VAL A 107 -15.01 -14.46 12.48
N LYS A 108 -15.72 -13.59 11.80
CA LYS A 108 -15.21 -12.31 11.35
C LYS A 108 -15.45 -11.24 12.42
N ILE A 109 -14.40 -10.64 12.98
CA ILE A 109 -14.49 -9.44 13.82
C ILE A 109 -14.14 -8.23 12.96
N THR A 110 -14.98 -7.19 13.01
CA THR A 110 -14.69 -5.90 12.37
C THR A 110 -14.66 -4.81 13.43
N ILE A 111 -13.58 -4.03 13.50
CA ILE A 111 -13.47 -2.89 14.41
C ILE A 111 -13.48 -1.61 13.57
N THR A 112 -14.31 -0.65 13.95
CA THR A 112 -14.47 0.62 13.23
C THR A 112 -14.25 1.77 14.21
N ASN A 113 -13.29 2.63 13.91
CA ASN A 113 -13.04 3.87 14.65
C ASN A 113 -13.71 5.05 13.93
N PHE A 114 -14.60 5.76 14.63
CA PHE A 114 -15.38 6.90 14.15
C PHE A 114 -14.91 8.24 14.74
N LYS A 115 -13.86 8.27 15.58
CA LYS A 115 -13.37 9.52 16.19
C LYS A 115 -12.01 9.94 15.63
N TYR A 116 -12.03 11.04 14.88
CA TYR A 116 -10.93 11.71 14.18
C TYR A 116 -9.70 12.12 15.05
N GLN A 117 -9.74 11.99 16.37
CA GLN A 117 -8.73 12.56 17.28
C GLN A 117 -7.95 11.54 18.12
N MET A 118 -8.19 10.23 17.97
CA MET A 118 -7.50 9.23 18.81
C MET A 118 -6.54 8.38 17.98
N ASN A 119 -5.24 8.60 18.22
CA ASN A 119 -4.16 7.83 17.63
C ASN A 119 -3.85 6.61 18.53
N ASN A 120 -4.68 5.57 18.49
CA ASN A 120 -4.46 4.37 19.30
C ASN A 120 -3.62 3.34 18.53
N THR A 121 -2.30 3.47 18.68
CA THR A 121 -1.29 2.48 18.21
C THR A 121 -1.22 1.24 19.11
N GLN A 122 -1.89 1.27 20.26
CA GLN A 122 -2.08 0.13 21.15
C GLN A 122 -3.53 0.10 21.60
N TRP A 123 -4.24 -0.96 21.25
CA TRP A 123 -5.60 -1.20 21.69
C TRP A 123 -5.76 -2.67 22.06
N THR A 124 -6.61 -2.91 23.04
CA THR A 124 -6.94 -4.25 23.53
C THR A 124 -8.45 -4.41 23.57
N LEU A 125 -8.95 -5.43 22.87
CA LEU A 125 -10.34 -5.84 22.89
C LEU A 125 -10.45 -7.08 23.78
N VAL A 126 -11.19 -6.98 24.88
CA VAL A 126 -11.49 -8.12 25.75
C VAL A 126 -12.86 -8.67 25.39
N VAL A 127 -12.94 -9.97 25.15
CA VAL A 127 -14.17 -10.65 24.75
C VAL A 127 -14.39 -11.84 25.66
N ARG A 128 -15.62 -12.00 26.14
CA ARG A 128 -16.05 -13.19 26.88
C ARG A 128 -17.03 -14.00 26.02
N HIS A 129 -16.70 -15.25 25.73
CA HIS A 129 -17.53 -16.20 25.01
C HIS A 129 -17.12 -17.66 25.35
N PRO A 130 -18.08 -18.59 25.59
CA PRO A 130 -17.80 -19.94 26.09
C PRO A 130 -16.82 -20.79 25.27
N ASN A 131 -16.72 -20.49 23.97
CA ASN A 131 -15.84 -21.21 23.03
C ASN A 131 -14.47 -20.52 22.81
N LEU A 132 -14.19 -19.38 23.47
CA LEU A 132 -12.87 -18.73 23.37
C LEU A 132 -11.74 -19.56 23.98
N LYS A 133 -12.07 -20.47 24.91
CA LYS A 133 -11.16 -21.52 25.39
C LYS A 133 -10.66 -22.47 24.29
N ASN A 134 -11.38 -22.55 23.16
CA ASN A 134 -11.08 -23.44 22.04
C ASN A 134 -10.62 -22.66 20.78
N VAL A 135 -10.05 -21.46 20.95
CA VAL A 135 -9.45 -20.71 19.84
C VAL A 135 -8.17 -21.42 19.42
N THR A 136 -8.14 -21.89 18.17
CA THR A 136 -6.96 -22.56 17.61
C THR A 136 -6.02 -21.56 16.95
N ASP A 137 -6.59 -20.59 16.23
CA ASP A 137 -5.85 -19.65 15.38
C ASP A 137 -6.52 -18.28 15.35
N VAL A 138 -5.69 -17.23 15.37
CA VAL A 138 -6.11 -15.82 15.27
C VAL A 138 -5.28 -15.11 14.23
N TYR A 139 -5.94 -14.57 13.20
CA TYR A 139 -5.26 -13.84 12.13
C TYR A 139 -5.26 -12.35 12.42
N ARG A 140 -4.08 -11.76 12.26
CA ARG A 140 -3.85 -10.31 12.36
C ARG A 140 -4.04 -9.70 13.76
N PHE A 141 -4.43 -10.44 14.81
CA PHE A 141 -4.39 -9.97 16.21
C PHE A 141 -3.45 -10.83 17.06
N VAL A 142 -2.99 -10.28 18.18
CA VAL A 142 -2.40 -11.11 19.25
C VAL A 142 -3.50 -11.53 20.20
N TYR A 143 -3.84 -12.82 20.19
CA TYR A 143 -4.78 -13.40 21.14
C TYR A 143 -4.07 -13.91 22.38
N LYS A 144 -4.57 -13.54 23.56
CA LYS A 144 -4.16 -14.10 24.84
C LYS A 144 -5.39 -14.62 25.58
N PRO A 145 -5.52 -15.94 25.79
CA PRO A 145 -6.57 -16.46 26.66
C PRO A 145 -6.27 -16.07 28.12
N LEU A 146 -7.30 -15.67 28.87
CA LEU A 146 -7.17 -15.39 30.30
C LEU A 146 -7.45 -16.68 31.09
N THR A 147 -6.41 -17.48 31.31
CA THR A 147 -6.53 -18.80 31.97
C THR A 147 -6.26 -18.77 33.48
N LEU A 148 -6.19 -17.58 34.09
CA LEU A 148 -5.77 -17.38 35.48
C LEU A 148 -6.71 -18.02 36.53
N TYR A 149 -7.99 -18.21 36.20
CA TYR A 149 -9.00 -18.88 37.04
C TYR A 149 -10.03 -19.62 36.16
N GLU A 150 -10.56 -20.75 36.62
CA GLU A 150 -11.60 -21.52 35.89
C GLU A 150 -12.85 -20.69 35.56
N SER A 151 -13.15 -19.65 36.35
CA SER A 151 -14.29 -18.75 36.20
C SER A 151 -14.18 -17.72 35.06
N ILE A 152 -13.01 -17.61 34.42
CA ILE A 152 -12.73 -16.66 33.32
C ILE A 152 -12.08 -17.34 32.11
N ASN A 153 -12.08 -18.67 32.05
CA ASN A 153 -11.54 -19.44 30.91
C ASN A 153 -12.26 -19.16 29.58
N ASP A 154 -13.43 -18.55 29.65
CA ASP A 154 -14.26 -18.11 28.54
C ASP A 154 -13.90 -16.69 28.06
N THR A 155 -12.88 -16.05 28.64
CA THR A 155 -12.47 -14.68 28.31
C THR A 155 -11.13 -14.65 27.60
N GLY A 156 -11.05 -13.92 26.50
CA GLY A 156 -9.85 -13.75 25.70
C GLY A 156 -9.56 -12.30 25.34
N MET A 157 -8.29 -11.93 25.35
CA MET A 157 -7.80 -10.59 25.03
C MET A 157 -7.20 -10.57 23.63
N PHE A 158 -7.71 -9.72 22.76
CA PHE A 158 -7.18 -9.45 21.43
C PHE A 158 -6.44 -8.12 21.45
N HIS A 159 -5.16 -8.15 21.12
CA HIS A 159 -4.34 -6.94 21.01
C HIS A 159 -4.11 -6.64 19.53
N GLY A 160 -4.18 -5.36 19.18
CA GLY A 160 -3.68 -4.89 17.89
C GLY A 160 -2.18 -5.20 17.77
N ILE A 161 -1.77 -5.74 16.62
CA ILE A 161 -0.35 -5.81 16.28
C ILE A 161 0.05 -4.39 15.89
N LYS A 162 0.97 -3.80 16.66
CA LYS A 162 1.49 -2.44 16.41
C LYS A 162 1.94 -2.34 14.94
N TYR A 163 1.55 -1.27 14.24
CA TYR A 163 1.82 -1.00 12.81
C TYR A 163 1.01 -1.82 11.78
N TYR A 164 0.31 -2.88 12.20
CA TYR A 164 -0.54 -3.69 11.31
C TYR A 164 -2.03 -3.39 11.49
N ASN A 165 -2.46 -3.14 12.73
CA ASN A 165 -3.85 -2.87 13.08
C ASN A 165 -4.00 -1.55 13.85
N ASP A 166 -3.14 -0.57 13.60
CA ASP A 166 -3.26 0.72 14.26
C ASP A 166 -4.62 1.32 13.87
N LEU A 167 -5.44 1.64 14.88
CA LEU A 167 -6.73 2.32 14.69
C LEU A 167 -6.45 3.80 14.46
N LEU A 168 -5.78 4.10 13.34
CA LEU A 168 -5.48 5.47 12.94
C LEU A 168 -6.81 6.18 12.63
N PRO A 169 -6.99 7.44 13.08
CA PRO A 169 -8.06 8.26 12.54
C PRO A 169 -7.86 8.37 11.03
N GLU A 170 -8.94 8.48 10.26
CA GLU A 170 -8.87 8.85 8.84
C GLU A 170 -7.95 10.07 8.75
N ALA A 171 -6.77 9.90 8.15
CA ALA A 171 -5.76 10.93 8.18
C ALA A 171 -6.35 12.16 7.49
N GLY A 172 -6.38 13.29 8.21
CA GLY A 172 -6.50 14.57 7.54
C GLY A 172 -5.45 14.65 6.42
N PRO A 173 -5.64 15.54 5.43
CA PRO A 173 -4.87 15.57 4.17
C PRO A 173 -3.34 15.83 4.30
N HIS A 174 -2.76 15.74 5.50
CA HIS A 174 -1.41 16.19 5.81
C HIS A 174 -0.42 15.10 6.25
N VAL A 175 -0.83 13.85 6.53
CA VAL A 175 0.14 12.77 6.83
C VAL A 175 -0.33 11.45 6.23
N ALA A 176 0.27 11.07 5.11
CA ALA A 176 0.19 9.70 4.61
C ALA A 176 1.38 8.91 5.13
N PHE A 177 1.09 7.86 5.88
CA PHE A 177 2.08 6.98 6.46
C PHE A 177 2.17 5.69 5.63
N ASP A 178 3.37 5.37 5.16
CA ASP A 178 3.66 4.11 4.47
C ASP A 178 4.45 3.21 5.44
N SER A 179 3.88 2.05 5.80
CA SER A 179 4.47 1.16 6.80
C SER A 179 5.73 0.45 6.30
N LEU A 180 5.88 0.27 4.98
CA LEU A 180 7.06 -0.35 4.39
C LEU A 180 8.16 0.67 4.05
N ASP A 181 7.85 1.96 4.10
CA ASP A 181 8.79 3.06 3.87
C ASP A 181 8.47 4.28 4.76
N PRO A 182 8.61 4.15 6.09
CA PRO A 182 8.17 5.18 7.04
C PRO A 182 8.96 6.50 6.94
N THR A 183 10.16 6.45 6.35
CA THR A 183 11.02 7.62 6.10
C THR A 183 10.93 8.13 4.67
N GLY A 184 10.18 7.45 3.80
CA GLY A 184 10.06 7.74 2.39
C GLY A 184 9.47 9.12 2.13
N ASN A 185 10.25 9.99 1.49
CA ASN A 185 9.81 11.31 1.08
C ASN A 185 10.58 11.80 -0.14
N ILE A 186 10.09 12.86 -0.76
CA ILE A 186 10.85 13.64 -1.74
C ILE A 186 11.22 14.96 -1.09
N THR A 187 12.51 15.27 -1.04
CA THR A 187 12.98 16.56 -0.55
C THR A 187 13.41 17.42 -1.73
N ILE A 188 12.87 18.64 -1.78
CA ILE A 188 13.29 19.69 -2.70
C ILE A 188 14.15 20.65 -1.89
N LYS A 189 15.44 20.66 -2.18
CA LYS A 189 16.42 21.56 -1.59
C LYS A 189 16.69 22.71 -2.54
N TRP A 190 16.66 23.92 -2.01
CA TRP A 190 16.91 25.14 -2.78
C TRP A 190 18.16 25.81 -2.23
N ASP A 191 19.22 25.79 -3.02
CA ASP A 191 20.52 26.36 -2.66
C ASP A 191 20.76 27.66 -3.44
N VAL A 192 20.76 28.80 -2.75
CA VAL A 192 21.10 30.10 -3.34
C VAL A 192 22.62 30.18 -3.51
N MET A 193 23.09 30.18 -4.75
CA MET A 193 24.51 30.12 -5.07
C MET A 193 25.17 31.49 -5.11
N SER A 194 24.45 32.51 -5.59
CA SER A 194 24.95 33.88 -5.69
C SER A 194 23.82 34.89 -5.72
N TRP A 195 24.13 36.14 -5.36
CA TRP A 195 23.23 37.28 -5.47
C TRP A 195 23.37 37.93 -6.84
N THR A 196 22.26 38.42 -7.39
CA THR A 196 22.22 39.28 -8.59
C THR A 196 21.80 40.70 -8.18
N PRO A 197 21.92 41.71 -9.06
CA PRO A 197 21.51 43.08 -8.73
C PRO A 197 20.06 43.21 -8.25
N ASP A 198 19.16 42.36 -8.75
CA ASP A 198 17.72 42.40 -8.46
C ASP A 198 17.17 41.12 -7.82
N GLY A 199 18.01 40.11 -7.56
CA GLY A 199 17.58 38.82 -7.04
C GLY A 199 18.73 37.85 -6.75
N TYR A 200 18.63 36.61 -7.23
CA TYR A 200 19.63 35.57 -6.98
C TYR A 200 19.64 34.46 -8.04
N VAL A 201 20.73 33.70 -8.07
CA VAL A 201 20.82 32.43 -8.80
C VAL A 201 20.79 31.28 -7.79
N ALA A 202 19.95 30.28 -8.04
CA ALA A 202 19.83 29.12 -7.18
C ALA A 202 19.84 27.81 -7.95
N VAL A 203 20.34 26.76 -7.30
CA VAL A 203 20.23 25.38 -7.75
C VAL A 203 19.15 24.70 -6.92
N VAL A 204 18.16 24.15 -7.60
CA VAL A 204 17.05 23.41 -7.00
C VAL A 204 17.31 21.94 -7.24
N THR A 205 17.46 21.17 -6.16
CA THR A 205 17.73 19.74 -6.20
C THR A 205 16.55 18.99 -5.60
N MET A 206 15.95 18.10 -6.38
CA MET A 206 14.95 17.14 -5.94
C MET A 206 15.63 15.81 -5.65
N THR A 207 15.50 15.31 -4.43
CA THR A 207 16.00 14.00 -4.02
C THR A 207 14.84 13.13 -3.59
N ASN A 208 14.68 11.98 -4.25
CA ASN A 208 13.72 10.97 -3.89
C ASN A 208 14.33 10.00 -2.87
N PHE A 209 13.89 10.06 -1.62
CA PHE A 209 14.29 9.16 -0.55
C PHE A 209 13.35 7.95 -0.40
N GLN A 210 12.37 7.79 -1.29
CA GLN A 210 11.47 6.65 -1.23
C GLN A 210 12.18 5.39 -1.69
N MET A 211 11.97 4.27 -1.01
CA MET A 211 12.70 3.02 -1.27
C MET A 211 12.24 2.33 -2.54
N TYR A 212 10.95 2.31 -2.82
CA TYR A 212 10.39 1.57 -3.96
C TYR A 212 9.44 2.39 -4.84
N ARG A 213 9.13 3.63 -4.49
CA ARG A 213 8.34 4.54 -5.34
C ARG A 213 9.26 5.43 -6.16
N HIS A 214 9.07 5.45 -7.46
CA HIS A 214 9.78 6.31 -8.40
C HIS A 214 8.80 7.23 -9.12
N ILE A 215 9.32 8.33 -9.68
CA ILE A 215 8.57 9.20 -10.59
C ILE A 215 8.88 8.73 -12.02
N MET A 216 7.89 8.13 -12.67
CA MET A 216 7.98 7.68 -14.05
C MET A 216 7.65 8.79 -15.06
N SER A 217 7.91 8.55 -16.35
CA SER A 217 7.50 9.44 -17.44
C SER A 217 5.98 9.68 -17.42
N PRO A 218 5.45 10.91 -17.65
CA PRO A 218 6.11 12.13 -18.15
C PRO A 218 7.00 12.90 -17.18
N GLY A 219 7.25 12.37 -15.98
CA GLY A 219 8.17 12.95 -15.01
C GLY A 219 7.51 13.87 -14.00
N TRP A 220 8.33 14.54 -13.20
CA TRP A 220 7.84 15.48 -12.21
C TRP A 220 7.39 16.80 -12.84
N THR A 221 6.38 17.41 -12.23
CA THR A 221 6.03 18.82 -12.43
C THR A 221 6.05 19.52 -11.09
N LEU A 222 6.89 20.53 -10.96
CA LEU A 222 7.09 21.28 -9.73
C LEU A 222 6.48 22.67 -9.87
N GLY A 223 5.61 23.03 -8.94
CA GLY A 223 5.01 24.36 -8.85
C GLY A 223 5.24 24.98 -7.48
N TRP A 224 5.25 26.30 -7.43
CA TRP A 224 5.28 27.08 -6.20
C TRP A 224 4.63 28.44 -6.43
N THR A 225 4.41 29.20 -5.36
CA THR A 225 3.91 30.57 -5.42
C THR A 225 4.92 31.54 -4.85
N TRP A 226 5.28 32.55 -5.63
CA TRP A 226 6.13 33.64 -5.20
C TRP A 226 5.49 34.47 -4.08
N SER A 227 6.29 34.87 -3.10
CA SER A 227 5.83 35.61 -1.93
C SER A 227 5.49 37.07 -2.25
N LYS A 228 6.19 37.67 -3.22
CA LYS A 228 6.03 39.05 -3.67
C LYS A 228 5.70 39.08 -5.18
N LYS A 229 6.55 39.73 -5.98
CA LYS A 229 6.43 39.95 -7.43
C LYS A 229 7.65 39.41 -8.18
N GLU A 230 8.24 38.35 -7.64
CA GLU A 230 9.40 37.69 -8.21
C GLU A 230 9.11 37.17 -9.62
N VAL A 231 10.15 37.13 -10.46
CA VAL A 231 10.11 36.61 -11.83
C VAL A 231 11.26 35.65 -12.05
N ILE A 232 11.16 34.80 -13.07
CA ILE A 232 12.25 33.92 -13.49
C ILE A 232 12.92 34.56 -14.70
N TRP A 233 14.17 34.98 -14.55
CA TRP A 233 14.99 35.50 -15.65
C TRP A 233 15.43 34.41 -16.61
N GLY A 234 15.77 33.23 -16.10
CA GLY A 234 16.24 32.11 -16.90
C GLY A 234 16.33 30.83 -16.10
N MET A 235 16.41 29.70 -16.81
CA MET A 235 16.52 28.36 -16.24
C MET A 235 17.51 27.52 -17.05
N VAL A 236 18.18 26.59 -16.36
CA VAL A 236 19.10 25.60 -16.97
C VAL A 236 18.76 24.23 -16.40
N GLY A 237 18.67 23.21 -17.24
CA GLY A 237 18.26 21.86 -16.85
C GLY A 237 16.75 21.63 -16.74
N ALA A 238 15.95 22.69 -16.59
CA ALA A 238 14.50 22.64 -16.56
C ALA A 238 13.91 23.89 -17.24
N GLN A 239 12.61 23.90 -17.49
CA GLN A 239 11.91 25.04 -18.08
C GLN A 239 10.53 25.25 -17.44
N ALA A 240 10.13 26.52 -17.32
CA ALA A 240 8.74 26.86 -17.02
C ALA A 240 7.84 26.47 -18.20
N THR A 241 6.67 25.90 -17.90
CA THR A 241 5.71 25.45 -18.92
C THR A 241 4.98 26.62 -19.60
N GLU A 242 4.93 27.78 -18.94
CA GLU A 242 4.28 28.99 -19.44
C GLU A 242 5.09 30.22 -19.05
N GLN A 243 5.16 31.21 -19.94
CA GLN A 243 5.79 32.50 -19.65
C GLN A 243 4.88 33.42 -18.81
N GLY A 244 3.58 33.44 -19.09
CA GLY A 244 2.63 34.37 -18.46
C GLY A 244 2.73 35.80 -18.98
N ASP A 245 2.05 36.74 -18.32
CA ASP A 245 2.03 38.16 -18.71
C ASP A 245 3.30 38.89 -18.24
N CYS A 246 4.24 39.07 -19.16
CA CYS A 246 5.47 39.84 -18.96
C CYS A 246 5.42 41.25 -19.55
N SER A 247 4.24 41.79 -19.90
CA SER A 247 4.09 43.09 -20.58
C SER A 247 4.73 44.29 -19.87
N LYS A 248 4.97 44.19 -18.55
CA LYS A 248 5.66 45.20 -17.75
C LYS A 248 7.14 45.37 -18.12
N PHE A 249 7.75 44.39 -18.77
CA PHE A 249 9.17 44.39 -19.14
C PHE A 249 9.30 44.77 -20.63
N LYS A 250 9.83 45.98 -20.91
CA LYS A 250 9.94 46.53 -22.27
C LYS A 250 11.25 46.18 -22.99
N GLY A 251 12.24 45.66 -22.28
CA GLY A 251 13.56 45.30 -22.81
C GLY A 251 13.81 43.81 -22.67
N ASN A 252 14.64 43.41 -21.71
CA ASN A 252 14.84 42.01 -21.38
C ASN A 252 13.56 41.44 -20.78
N ILE A 253 12.94 40.50 -21.50
CA ILE A 253 11.71 39.82 -21.08
C ILE A 253 12.11 38.59 -20.24
N PRO A 254 11.59 38.43 -19.01
CA PRO A 254 11.84 37.24 -18.20
C PRO A 254 11.33 35.95 -18.86
N HIS A 255 11.99 34.83 -18.56
CA HIS A 255 11.53 33.49 -18.93
C HIS A 255 10.12 33.17 -18.39
N CYS A 256 9.78 33.64 -17.18
CA CYS A 256 8.44 33.50 -16.63
C CYS A 256 8.09 34.65 -15.66
N CYS A 257 6.92 35.25 -15.85
CA CYS A 257 6.36 36.30 -14.99
C CYS A 257 5.13 35.85 -14.18
N LYS A 258 4.73 34.58 -14.28
CA LYS A 258 3.64 34.06 -13.46
C LYS A 258 4.03 34.08 -11.99
N ARG A 259 3.07 34.48 -11.14
CA ARG A 259 3.22 34.41 -9.68
C ARG A 259 3.32 32.97 -9.17
N ASN A 260 2.68 32.05 -9.88
CA ASN A 260 2.65 30.62 -9.59
C ASN A 260 3.25 29.81 -10.77
N PRO A 261 4.58 29.86 -10.99
CA PRO A 261 5.20 29.12 -12.08
C PRO A 261 5.06 27.61 -11.87
N THR A 262 4.99 26.90 -12.99
CA THR A 262 5.06 25.44 -13.07
C THR A 262 6.26 25.08 -13.95
N VAL A 263 7.09 24.17 -13.45
CA VAL A 263 8.39 23.81 -14.03
C VAL A 263 8.43 22.31 -14.29
N VAL A 264 9.01 21.96 -15.43
CA VAL A 264 9.28 20.59 -15.84
C VAL A 264 10.75 20.46 -16.22
N ASP A 265 11.30 19.27 -15.98
CA ASP A 265 12.66 18.92 -16.40
C ASP A 265 12.78 18.93 -17.93
N LEU A 266 13.98 19.20 -18.43
CA LEU A 266 14.25 19.06 -19.87
C LEU A 266 14.31 17.58 -20.27
N LEU A 267 14.07 17.31 -21.55
CA LEU A 267 14.21 15.96 -22.11
C LEU A 267 15.70 15.60 -22.28
N PRO A 268 16.04 14.30 -22.33
CA PRO A 268 17.37 13.85 -22.69
C PRO A 268 17.81 14.37 -24.06
N GLY A 269 19.10 14.66 -24.23
CA GLY A 269 19.68 15.10 -25.51
C GLY A 269 19.72 16.60 -25.75
N VAL A 270 19.36 17.43 -24.75
CA VAL A 270 19.51 18.90 -24.85
C VAL A 270 20.97 19.34 -24.99
N PRO A 271 21.28 20.50 -25.59
CA PRO A 271 22.64 21.02 -25.72
C PRO A 271 23.37 21.19 -24.38
N PHE A 272 24.69 21.00 -24.36
CA PHE A 272 25.51 21.01 -23.12
C PHE A 272 25.41 22.33 -22.32
N ASN A 273 25.21 23.47 -22.98
CA ASN A 273 25.03 24.76 -22.32
C ASN A 273 23.68 24.90 -21.59
N GLN A 274 22.73 23.99 -21.84
CA GLN A 274 21.44 23.91 -21.16
C GLN A 274 21.39 22.79 -20.12
N GLN A 275 22.50 22.08 -19.91
CA GLN A 275 22.61 20.99 -18.95
C GLN A 275 23.24 21.44 -17.64
N ILE A 276 22.83 20.78 -16.55
CA ILE A 276 23.46 20.82 -15.24
C ILE A 276 23.52 19.39 -14.68
N ALA A 277 24.34 19.15 -13.67
CA ALA A 277 24.46 17.83 -13.04
C ALA A 277 23.08 17.27 -12.63
N ASN A 278 22.83 16.01 -12.94
CA ASN A 278 21.58 15.29 -12.63
C ASN A 278 20.29 15.88 -13.26
N CYS A 279 20.39 16.75 -14.27
CA CYS A 279 19.20 17.24 -15.01
C CYS A 279 18.81 16.33 -16.18
N CYS A 280 17.75 16.76 -16.85
CA CYS A 280 17.48 16.48 -18.24
C CYS A 280 17.12 15.02 -18.51
N LYS A 281 16.39 14.43 -17.57
CA LYS A 281 15.92 13.04 -17.61
C LYS A 281 14.43 12.97 -17.99
N GLY A 282 13.87 14.07 -18.50
CA GLY A 282 12.44 14.19 -18.74
C GLY A 282 11.63 14.04 -17.45
N GLY A 283 12.21 14.42 -16.31
CA GLY A 283 11.56 14.44 -15.01
C GLY A 283 11.47 13.07 -14.34
N VAL A 284 12.10 12.04 -14.91
CA VAL A 284 12.16 10.71 -14.29
C VAL A 284 13.13 10.72 -13.11
N VAL A 285 12.66 10.22 -11.96
CA VAL A 285 13.46 10.13 -10.73
C VAL A 285 13.25 8.75 -10.12
N ALA A 286 14.32 7.94 -10.11
CA ALA A 286 14.28 6.59 -9.57
C ALA A 286 14.00 6.58 -8.07
N SER A 287 13.63 5.42 -7.52
CA SER A 287 13.56 5.24 -6.08
C SER A 287 14.97 5.08 -5.51
N GLN A 288 15.20 5.55 -4.28
CA GLN A 288 16.49 5.41 -3.61
C GLN A 288 16.88 3.94 -3.41
N GLY A 289 15.89 3.07 -3.19
CA GLY A 289 16.14 1.65 -3.03
C GLY A 289 16.65 1.01 -4.31
N GLN A 290 16.23 1.48 -5.49
CA GLN A 290 16.61 0.91 -6.78
C GLN A 290 17.94 1.47 -7.30
N ASP A 291 18.09 2.79 -7.35
CA ASP A 291 19.29 3.46 -7.86
C ASP A 291 19.47 4.83 -7.20
N THR A 292 20.41 4.92 -6.26
CA THR A 292 20.68 6.13 -5.47
C THR A 292 21.19 7.29 -6.33
N SER A 293 21.88 6.99 -7.44
CA SER A 293 22.42 8.01 -8.35
C SER A 293 21.31 8.60 -9.23
N ALA A 294 20.36 7.77 -9.66
CA ALA A 294 19.23 8.20 -10.47
C ALA A 294 18.08 8.82 -9.66
N ALA A 295 18.11 8.70 -8.33
CA ALA A 295 17.13 9.25 -7.38
C ALA A 295 17.27 10.77 -7.13
N VAL A 296 18.14 11.46 -7.87
CA VAL A 296 18.37 12.91 -7.77
C VAL A 296 18.07 13.58 -9.10
N SER A 297 17.33 14.68 -9.11
CA SER A 297 17.14 15.57 -10.25
C SER A 297 17.47 17.00 -9.86
N SER A 298 18.08 17.80 -10.73
CA SER A 298 18.38 19.19 -10.41
C SER A 298 18.25 20.14 -11.59
N PHE A 299 17.98 21.39 -11.29
CA PHE A 299 17.96 22.49 -12.26
C PHE A 299 18.43 23.79 -11.61
N GLN A 300 18.90 24.72 -12.43
CA GLN A 300 19.24 26.07 -12.00
C GLN A 300 18.13 27.05 -12.37
N VAL A 301 17.87 28.01 -11.50
CA VAL A 301 16.92 29.09 -11.71
C VAL A 301 17.55 30.43 -11.34
N SER A 302 17.41 31.41 -12.23
CA SER A 302 17.76 32.80 -11.98
C SER A 302 16.49 33.58 -11.65
N VAL A 303 16.38 34.04 -10.41
CA VAL A 303 15.19 34.71 -9.87
C VAL A 303 15.45 36.21 -9.79
N GLY A 304 14.52 37.02 -10.29
CA GLY A 304 14.52 38.47 -10.22
C GLY A 304 13.45 39.03 -9.29
N LEU A 305 13.57 40.30 -8.93
CA LEU A 305 12.66 41.04 -8.03
C LEU A 305 12.44 40.38 -6.65
N SER A 306 13.40 39.56 -6.20
CA SER A 306 13.30 38.76 -4.97
C SER A 306 14.05 39.35 -3.77
N GLY A 307 14.84 40.40 -4.00
CA GLY A 307 15.84 40.90 -3.04
C GLY A 307 17.17 40.17 -3.19
N SER A 308 18.26 40.84 -2.80
CA SER A 308 19.65 40.44 -3.05
C SER A 308 20.43 40.11 -1.77
N SER A 309 19.73 39.76 -0.68
CA SER A 309 20.36 39.35 0.58
C SER A 309 19.51 38.37 1.38
N ASN A 310 20.15 37.64 2.29
CA ASN A 310 19.50 36.67 3.19
C ASN A 310 18.37 37.27 4.05
N ARG A 311 18.38 38.58 4.32
CA ARG A 311 17.32 39.29 5.07
C ARG A 311 16.15 39.72 4.19
N THR A 312 16.39 39.96 2.91
CA THR A 312 15.39 40.55 1.99
C THR A 312 14.61 39.50 1.21
N VAL A 313 15.23 38.36 0.93
CA VAL A 313 14.61 37.21 0.27
C VAL A 313 13.48 36.65 1.11
N ARG A 314 12.33 36.42 0.46
CA ARG A 314 11.20 35.71 1.06
C ARG A 314 11.05 34.35 0.40
N LEU A 315 10.91 33.33 1.24
CA LEU A 315 10.74 31.95 0.81
C LEU A 315 9.44 31.81 -0.01
N PRO A 316 9.44 31.03 -1.10
CA PRO A 316 8.21 30.71 -1.82
C PRO A 316 7.23 29.92 -0.94
N LYS A 317 5.96 29.96 -1.31
CA LYS A 317 4.86 29.31 -0.59
C LYS A 317 4.12 28.34 -1.51
N ASN A 318 3.30 27.48 -0.93
CA ASN A 318 2.39 26.59 -1.66
C ASN A 318 3.11 25.76 -2.74
N PHE A 319 4.09 24.97 -2.32
CA PHE A 319 4.75 24.03 -3.21
C PHE A 319 3.80 22.91 -3.61
N THR A 320 3.79 22.58 -4.90
CA THR A 320 3.01 21.49 -5.48
C THR A 320 3.94 20.58 -6.26
N LEU A 321 3.88 19.28 -6.00
CA LEU A 321 4.63 18.28 -6.74
C LEU A 321 3.65 17.30 -7.38
N LEU A 322 3.77 17.12 -8.69
CA LEU A 322 3.07 16.07 -9.44
C LEU A 322 4.11 15.12 -10.00
N GLY A 323 3.80 13.83 -10.08
CA GLY A 323 4.74 12.87 -10.66
C GLY A 323 4.19 11.46 -10.79
N PRO A 324 3.54 11.09 -11.91
CA PRO A 324 2.88 11.91 -12.94
C PRO A 324 1.39 12.21 -12.64
N GLY A 325 0.90 11.80 -11.47
CA GLY A 325 -0.45 12.09 -10.98
C GLY A 325 -0.45 13.07 -9.79
N LYS A 326 -1.65 13.28 -9.24
CA LYS A 326 -1.81 13.85 -7.89
C LYS A 326 -1.37 12.80 -6.88
N GLY A 327 -0.93 13.21 -5.68
CA GLY A 327 -0.53 12.26 -4.64
C GLY A 327 0.47 12.81 -3.65
N TYR A 328 1.32 13.75 -4.07
CA TYR A 328 2.26 14.41 -3.17
C TYR A 328 1.66 15.63 -2.49
N THR A 329 1.85 15.73 -1.19
CA THR A 329 1.58 16.92 -0.38
C THR A 329 2.90 17.46 0.15
N CYS A 330 3.21 18.72 -0.13
CA CYS A 330 4.47 19.34 0.25
C CYS A 330 4.33 20.23 1.50
N SER A 331 5.37 20.23 2.33
CA SER A 331 5.48 21.11 3.49
C SER A 331 5.73 22.56 3.08
N GLN A 332 5.65 23.49 4.03
CA GLN A 332 6.19 24.83 3.84
C GLN A 332 7.72 24.78 3.74
N ALA A 333 8.30 25.76 3.04
CA ALA A 333 9.74 25.91 2.92
C ALA A 333 10.37 26.26 4.29
N LYS A 334 11.31 25.43 4.73
CA LYS A 334 12.00 25.59 6.02
C LYS A 334 13.47 25.96 5.77
N PRO A 335 13.96 27.10 6.29
CA PRO A 335 15.37 27.45 6.19
C PRO A 335 16.21 26.42 6.96
N VAL A 336 17.35 26.06 6.38
CA VAL A 336 18.33 25.11 6.96
C VAL A 336 19.74 25.71 6.86
N PRO A 337 20.73 25.18 7.59
CA PRO A 337 22.11 25.63 7.44
C PRO A 337 22.57 25.59 5.97
N PRO A 338 23.29 26.61 5.48
CA PRO A 338 23.62 26.66 4.06
C PRO A 338 24.53 25.52 3.62
N THR A 339 24.18 24.88 2.50
CA THR A 339 24.91 23.73 1.95
C THR A 339 26.37 24.08 1.65
N VAL A 340 27.29 23.19 2.02
CA VAL A 340 28.70 23.26 1.63
C VAL A 340 28.93 22.34 0.43
N PHE A 341 29.51 22.89 -0.63
CA PHE A 341 29.91 22.17 -1.82
C PHE A 341 31.41 21.99 -1.80
N ILE A 342 31.86 20.78 -2.14
CA ILE A 342 33.27 20.44 -2.28
C ILE A 342 33.53 20.25 -3.78
N SER A 343 34.57 20.89 -4.30
CA SER A 343 34.96 20.73 -5.69
C SER A 343 35.33 19.27 -6.01
N PRO A 344 35.19 18.81 -7.27
CA PRO A 344 35.51 17.43 -7.64
C PRO A 344 36.95 17.00 -7.33
N ASP A 345 37.90 17.94 -7.32
CA ASP A 345 39.30 17.71 -6.93
C ASP A 345 39.54 17.71 -5.41
N GLY A 346 38.49 17.96 -4.61
CA GLY A 346 38.53 17.99 -3.14
C GLY A 346 39.17 19.23 -2.51
N ARG A 347 39.71 20.15 -3.32
CA ARG A 347 40.59 21.24 -2.83
C ARG A 347 39.84 22.50 -2.40
N ARG A 348 38.68 22.78 -2.99
CA ARG A 348 37.90 24.00 -2.77
C ARG A 348 36.57 23.67 -2.09
N LYS A 349 36.25 24.41 -1.04
CA LYS A 349 34.94 24.42 -0.42
C LYS A 349 34.23 25.72 -0.76
N THR A 350 33.03 25.64 -1.30
CA THR A 350 32.13 26.79 -1.47
C THR A 350 30.88 26.55 -0.64
N GLN A 351 30.14 27.61 -0.35
CA GLN A 351 28.92 27.50 0.44
C GLN A 351 27.79 28.27 -0.25
N ALA A 352 26.57 27.73 -0.18
CA ALA A 352 25.39 28.48 -0.55
C ALA A 352 25.25 29.72 0.34
N MET A 353 24.74 30.82 -0.22
CA MET A 353 24.42 32.03 0.53
C MET A 353 23.22 31.81 1.46
N MET A 354 22.29 30.93 1.07
CA MET A 354 21.10 30.55 1.81
C MET A 354 20.58 29.20 1.30
N THR A 355 20.08 28.34 2.20
CA THR A 355 19.45 27.07 1.82
C THR A 355 18.12 26.90 2.54
N TRP A 356 17.14 26.33 1.85
CA TRP A 356 15.91 25.84 2.46
C TRP A 356 15.44 24.53 1.83
N ASN A 357 14.69 23.77 2.62
CA ASN A 357 14.12 22.49 2.21
C ASN A 357 12.60 22.54 2.20
N VAL A 358 12.02 21.79 1.28
CA VAL A 358 10.60 21.44 1.22
C VAL A 358 10.53 19.93 1.17
N THR A 359 9.72 19.33 2.04
CA THR A 359 9.54 17.88 2.08
C THR A 359 8.14 17.55 1.57
N CYS A 360 8.06 16.67 0.57
CA CYS A 360 6.83 16.19 -0.03
C CYS A 360 6.63 14.71 0.32
N THR A 361 5.46 14.37 0.85
CA THR A 361 5.08 13.00 1.20
C THR A 361 3.96 12.52 0.28
N TYR A 362 3.96 11.23 -0.04
CA TYR A 362 2.99 10.64 -0.97
C TYR A 362 1.82 10.02 -0.22
N SER A 363 0.60 10.30 -0.67
CA SER A 363 -0.64 9.71 -0.17
C SER A 363 -1.34 8.93 -1.27
N GLN A 364 -1.50 7.62 -1.07
CA GLN A 364 -2.24 6.76 -2.01
C GLN A 364 -3.70 7.22 -2.15
N ILE A 365 -4.33 7.64 -1.05
CA ILE A 365 -5.73 8.10 -1.03
C ILE A 365 -5.92 9.38 -1.85
N LEU A 366 -4.93 10.28 -1.81
CA LEU A 366 -4.96 11.50 -2.62
C LEU A 366 -4.65 11.22 -4.09
N ALA A 367 -3.88 10.17 -4.36
CA ALA A 367 -3.45 9.83 -5.71
C ALA A 367 -4.54 9.17 -6.54
N SER A 368 -5.26 8.22 -5.96
CA SER A 368 -6.38 7.55 -6.64
C SER A 368 -7.38 6.99 -5.64
N GLN A 369 -8.66 7.05 -6.00
CA GLN A 369 -9.72 6.37 -5.26
C GLN A 369 -9.75 4.86 -5.54
N HIS A 370 -9.21 4.44 -6.68
CA HIS A 370 -9.15 3.05 -7.09
C HIS A 370 -7.69 2.56 -7.17
N PRO A 371 -7.42 1.31 -6.76
CA PRO A 371 -6.13 0.68 -7.00
C PRO A 371 -5.72 0.74 -8.48
N THR A 372 -4.42 0.71 -8.75
CA THR A 372 -3.85 0.70 -10.12
C THR A 372 -3.40 -0.70 -10.55
N CYS A 373 -3.43 -1.66 -9.64
CA CYS A 373 -3.03 -3.04 -9.88
C CYS A 373 -3.83 -4.03 -9.05
N CYS A 374 -3.79 -5.30 -9.48
CA CYS A 374 -4.38 -6.39 -8.73
C CYS A 374 -3.60 -7.70 -8.87
N VAL A 375 -3.94 -8.66 -8.02
CA VAL A 375 -3.21 -9.92 -7.89
C VAL A 375 -4.09 -11.11 -8.26
N SER A 376 -3.48 -12.08 -8.94
CA SER A 376 -4.06 -13.40 -9.21
C SER A 376 -3.11 -14.49 -8.72
N LEU A 377 -3.65 -15.59 -8.23
CA LEU A 377 -2.90 -16.63 -7.53
C LEU A 377 -3.15 -17.99 -8.15
N SER A 378 -2.12 -18.83 -8.19
CA SER A 378 -2.24 -20.23 -8.62
C SER A 378 -1.20 -21.11 -7.95
N SER A 379 -1.41 -22.42 -7.95
CA SER A 379 -0.44 -23.39 -7.42
C SER A 379 -0.44 -24.68 -8.23
N PHE A 380 0.62 -25.46 -8.12
CA PHE A 380 0.73 -26.77 -8.78
C PHE A 380 -0.25 -27.82 -8.24
N TYR A 381 -0.77 -27.62 -7.03
CA TYR A 381 -1.66 -28.57 -6.35
C TYR A 381 -3.15 -28.21 -6.49
N ASN A 382 -3.48 -27.13 -7.18
CA ASN A 382 -4.85 -26.70 -7.40
C ASN A 382 -5.04 -26.31 -8.88
N SER A 383 -5.99 -26.95 -9.56
CA SER A 383 -6.26 -26.70 -10.97
C SER A 383 -6.99 -25.38 -11.22
N VAL A 384 -7.59 -24.78 -10.19
CA VAL A 384 -8.33 -23.52 -10.28
C VAL A 384 -7.39 -22.36 -9.99
N ILE A 385 -7.31 -21.42 -10.93
CA ILE A 385 -6.61 -20.15 -10.75
C ILE A 385 -7.55 -19.20 -10.01
N THR A 386 -7.09 -18.63 -8.90
CA THR A 386 -7.77 -17.53 -8.23
C THR A 386 -7.57 -16.26 -9.05
N PRO A 387 -8.60 -15.76 -9.75
CA PRO A 387 -8.44 -14.61 -10.60
C PRO A 387 -8.28 -13.35 -9.76
N CYS A 388 -7.84 -12.28 -10.41
CA CYS A 388 -7.94 -10.96 -9.82
C CYS A 388 -9.44 -10.60 -9.62
N PRO A 389 -9.83 -10.03 -8.47
CA PRO A 389 -11.23 -9.69 -8.20
C PRO A 389 -11.83 -8.77 -9.26
N ALA A 390 -13.08 -9.04 -9.65
CA ALA A 390 -13.79 -8.22 -10.62
C ALA A 390 -13.92 -6.76 -10.14
N CYS A 391 -13.84 -5.82 -11.08
CA CYS A 391 -13.87 -4.38 -10.82
C CYS A 391 -12.84 -3.84 -9.81
N SER A 392 -11.68 -4.50 -9.66
CA SER A 392 -10.64 -4.07 -8.71
C SER A 392 -10.18 -2.62 -8.94
N CYS A 393 -10.06 -2.18 -10.20
CA CYS A 393 -9.58 -0.84 -10.56
C CYS A 393 -10.67 0.03 -11.21
N GLY A 394 -11.94 -0.26 -10.88
CA GLY A 394 -13.13 0.35 -11.49
C GLY A 394 -13.92 -0.66 -12.30
N CYS A 395 -15.24 -0.48 -12.41
CA CYS A 395 -16.08 -1.34 -13.26
C CYS A 395 -16.12 -0.82 -14.70
N GLN A 396 -16.42 -1.72 -15.63
CA GLN A 396 -16.62 -1.39 -17.04
C GLN A 396 -17.80 -0.43 -17.23
N ASN A 397 -17.55 0.64 -17.98
CA ASN A 397 -18.57 1.49 -18.61
C ASN A 397 -18.27 1.51 -20.13
N ASN A 398 -19.26 1.80 -20.98
CA ASN A 398 -19.13 1.70 -22.45
C ASN A 398 -17.94 2.46 -23.07
N ASN A 399 -17.33 3.42 -22.35
CA ASN A 399 -16.19 4.21 -22.81
C ASN A 399 -14.89 3.99 -21.99
N SER A 400 -14.83 2.98 -21.10
CA SER A 400 -13.73 2.85 -20.12
C SER A 400 -12.57 1.93 -20.53
N CYS A 401 -12.72 1.11 -21.57
CA CYS A 401 -11.66 0.20 -22.03
C CYS A 401 -11.76 -0.10 -23.54
N VAL A 402 -10.69 -0.68 -24.09
CA VAL A 402 -10.62 -1.14 -25.49
C VAL A 402 -10.66 -2.66 -25.52
N ALA A 403 -11.55 -3.24 -26.34
CA ALA A 403 -11.64 -4.68 -26.54
C ALA A 403 -10.39 -5.22 -27.25
N SER A 404 -9.92 -6.40 -26.82
CA SER A 404 -8.79 -7.09 -27.44
C SER A 404 -9.06 -7.38 -28.91
N GLY A 405 -8.14 -6.96 -29.80
CA GLY A 405 -8.23 -7.23 -31.24
C GLY A 405 -9.08 -6.23 -32.04
N SER A 406 -9.59 -5.14 -31.42
CA SER A 406 -10.30 -4.07 -32.12
C SER A 406 -9.39 -3.32 -33.12
N GLU A 407 -9.92 -2.95 -34.29
CA GLU A 407 -9.22 -2.11 -35.29
C GLU A 407 -8.76 -0.76 -34.72
N THR A 408 -9.40 -0.27 -33.66
CA THR A 408 -9.01 0.95 -32.94
C THR A 408 -7.60 0.86 -32.32
N ILE A 409 -7.08 -0.34 -32.04
CA ILE A 409 -5.72 -0.55 -31.50
C ILE A 409 -4.66 -0.01 -32.48
N ARG A 410 -4.88 -0.13 -33.80
CA ARG A 410 -3.96 0.40 -34.82
C ARG A 410 -3.90 1.92 -34.85
N SER A 411 -4.97 2.60 -34.46
CA SER A 411 -5.03 4.08 -34.41
C SER A 411 -4.34 4.64 -33.15
N VAL A 412 -4.38 3.94 -32.02
CA VAL A 412 -3.79 4.44 -30.75
C VAL A 412 -2.26 4.31 -30.77
N VAL A 413 -1.71 3.31 -31.46
CA VAL A 413 -0.26 3.08 -31.59
C VAL A 413 0.38 4.02 -32.64
N GLY A 414 -0.41 4.64 -33.52
CA GLY A 414 0.08 5.42 -34.68
C GLY A 414 -0.16 6.93 -34.66
N THR A 415 -0.80 7.51 -33.64
CA THR A 415 -1.22 8.93 -33.69
C THR A 415 -0.46 9.81 -32.71
N ASN A 416 0.00 10.98 -33.17
CA ASN A 416 0.71 11.99 -32.38
C ASN A 416 0.04 12.29 -31.02
N ARG A 417 0.87 12.31 -29.97
CA ARG A 417 0.57 12.42 -28.52
C ARG A 417 -0.30 13.61 -28.05
N SER A 418 -0.81 14.46 -28.93
CA SER A 418 -1.36 15.77 -28.56
C SER A 418 -2.89 15.93 -28.63
N THR A 419 -3.68 14.91 -29.05
CA THR A 419 -5.12 15.13 -29.31
C THR A 419 -6.12 14.09 -28.77
N LEU A 420 -5.73 13.13 -27.91
CA LEU A 420 -6.64 12.04 -27.50
C LEU A 420 -6.89 11.96 -25.99
N ASN A 421 -7.39 13.03 -25.37
CA ASN A 421 -7.69 13.04 -23.93
C ASN A 421 -8.95 12.24 -23.52
N ASN A 422 -9.68 11.62 -24.45
CA ASN A 422 -10.99 11.00 -24.19
C ASN A 422 -11.12 9.52 -24.62
N ALA A 423 -10.09 8.89 -25.19
CA ALA A 423 -10.17 7.48 -25.57
C ALA A 423 -9.67 6.57 -24.44
N PRO A 424 -10.36 5.45 -24.15
CA PRO A 424 -9.90 4.51 -23.15
C PRO A 424 -8.53 3.93 -23.51
N SER A 425 -7.61 3.90 -22.55
CA SER A 425 -6.21 3.52 -22.75
C SER A 425 -5.88 2.10 -22.30
N ILE A 426 -6.82 1.38 -21.70
CA ILE A 426 -6.60 0.05 -21.10
C ILE A 426 -7.41 -1.04 -21.80
N GLN A 427 -6.87 -2.25 -21.83
CA GLN A 427 -7.53 -3.45 -22.33
C GLN A 427 -8.71 -3.84 -21.44
N CYS A 428 -9.85 -4.15 -22.07
CA CYS A 428 -11.03 -4.64 -21.36
C CYS A 428 -10.75 -5.98 -20.70
N THR A 429 -10.84 -5.99 -19.36
CA THR A 429 -10.75 -7.18 -18.52
C THR A 429 -11.85 -7.13 -17.47
N GLN A 430 -12.12 -8.23 -16.78
CA GLN A 430 -13.11 -8.24 -15.69
C GLN A 430 -12.67 -7.38 -14.49
N HIS A 431 -11.36 -7.20 -14.29
CA HIS A 431 -10.80 -6.45 -13.17
C HIS A 431 -10.47 -4.98 -13.49
N MET A 432 -10.33 -4.64 -14.79
CA MET A 432 -10.08 -3.29 -15.30
C MET A 432 -8.79 -2.63 -14.78
N CYS A 433 -7.84 -3.43 -14.29
CA CYS A 433 -6.58 -2.94 -13.78
C CYS A 433 -5.53 -2.79 -14.88
N PRO A 434 -4.83 -1.65 -14.97
CA PRO A 434 -3.68 -1.47 -15.85
C PRO A 434 -2.60 -2.53 -15.66
N ILE A 435 -2.39 -2.99 -14.41
CA ILE A 435 -1.39 -4.00 -14.08
C ILE A 435 -2.03 -5.19 -13.38
N ARG A 436 -1.61 -6.39 -13.75
CA ARG A 436 -1.88 -7.62 -12.99
C ARG A 436 -0.57 -8.28 -12.60
N VAL A 437 -0.43 -8.59 -11.32
CA VAL A 437 0.63 -9.45 -10.81
C VAL A 437 0.06 -10.86 -10.63
N HIS A 438 0.73 -11.85 -11.19
CA HIS A 438 0.40 -13.26 -11.03
C HIS A 438 1.46 -13.94 -10.18
N TRP A 439 1.03 -14.57 -9.10
CA TRP A 439 1.90 -15.37 -8.22
C TRP A 439 1.54 -16.85 -8.36
N HIS A 440 2.47 -17.63 -8.89
CA HIS A 440 2.30 -19.05 -9.13
C HIS A 440 3.26 -19.87 -8.28
N VAL A 441 2.72 -20.72 -7.41
CA VAL A 441 3.53 -21.72 -6.68
C VAL A 441 3.79 -22.90 -7.61
N LYS A 442 5.00 -22.95 -8.18
CA LYS A 442 5.35 -23.87 -9.27
C LYS A 442 5.71 -25.25 -8.78
N LEU A 443 6.58 -25.35 -7.78
CA LEU A 443 7.07 -26.62 -7.24
C LEU A 443 7.39 -26.50 -5.76
N ASN A 444 7.33 -27.64 -5.08
CA ASN A 444 7.63 -27.78 -3.66
C ASN A 444 8.65 -28.91 -3.46
N TYR A 445 9.93 -28.55 -3.25
CA TYR A 445 11.01 -29.47 -2.93
C TYR A 445 11.03 -29.78 -1.43
N LYS A 446 11.95 -30.64 -0.98
CA LYS A 446 12.07 -30.96 0.46
C LYS A 446 12.38 -29.71 1.29
N GLU A 447 13.46 -29.02 0.95
CA GLU A 447 13.97 -27.85 1.68
C GLU A 447 13.57 -26.51 1.05
N TYR A 448 13.16 -26.51 -0.21
CA TYR A 448 12.89 -25.29 -0.96
C TYR A 448 11.52 -25.32 -1.61
N TRP A 449 11.04 -24.16 -2.03
CA TRP A 449 9.90 -24.04 -2.92
C TRP A 449 10.20 -23.01 -3.99
N ARG A 450 9.62 -23.25 -5.17
CA ARG A 450 9.83 -22.45 -6.36
C ARG A 450 8.56 -21.72 -6.69
N VAL A 451 8.63 -20.41 -6.76
CA VAL A 451 7.52 -19.54 -7.15
C VAL A 451 7.89 -18.86 -8.46
N LYS A 452 6.90 -18.67 -9.31
CA LYS A 452 6.97 -17.87 -10.53
C LYS A 452 6.12 -16.62 -10.35
N ILE A 453 6.72 -15.45 -10.57
CA ILE A 453 6.05 -14.17 -10.65
C ILE A 453 5.87 -13.81 -12.11
N SER A 454 4.72 -13.27 -12.47
CA SER A 454 4.49 -12.69 -13.79
C SER A 454 3.72 -11.38 -13.66
N VAL A 455 4.27 -10.29 -14.17
CA VAL A 455 3.60 -8.98 -14.19
C VAL A 455 3.16 -8.72 -15.63
N THR A 456 1.88 -8.41 -15.82
CA THR A 456 1.27 -8.14 -17.13
C THR A 456 0.76 -6.71 -17.16
N ASN A 457 1.09 -6.00 -18.24
CA ASN A 457 0.60 -4.67 -18.56
C ASN A 457 -0.59 -4.75 -19.50
N PHE A 458 -1.69 -4.10 -19.12
CA PHE A 458 -2.93 -3.97 -19.88
C PHE A 458 -3.15 -2.55 -20.40
N ASN A 459 -2.19 -1.64 -20.20
CA ASN A 459 -2.24 -0.27 -20.72
C ASN A 459 -1.59 -0.19 -22.11
N TYR A 460 -2.32 0.35 -23.09
CA TYR A 460 -1.87 0.52 -24.48
C TYR A 460 -1.01 1.77 -24.72
N GLN A 461 -0.92 2.67 -23.75
CA GLN A 461 -0.27 3.98 -23.93
C GLN A 461 0.96 4.17 -23.02
N VAL A 462 1.20 3.23 -22.09
CA VAL A 462 2.18 3.40 -21.02
C VAL A 462 3.14 2.21 -20.99
N ASN A 463 4.43 2.55 -21.14
CA ASN A 463 5.55 1.69 -20.81
C ASN A 463 6.02 2.00 -19.39
N TYR A 464 6.18 0.98 -18.56
CA TYR A 464 6.67 1.13 -17.20
C TYR A 464 8.18 0.92 -17.18
N THR A 465 8.93 2.01 -17.25
CA THR A 465 10.39 2.03 -17.08
C THR A 465 10.75 2.01 -15.60
N GLN A 466 11.84 1.36 -15.21
CA GLN A 466 12.32 1.33 -13.82
C GLN A 466 11.28 0.76 -12.84
N TRP A 467 10.39 -0.10 -13.32
CA TRP A 467 9.34 -0.69 -12.51
C TRP A 467 9.89 -1.38 -11.25
N THR A 468 9.12 -1.32 -10.18
CA THR A 468 9.43 -1.94 -8.89
C THR A 468 8.24 -2.78 -8.45
N LEU A 469 8.52 -3.95 -7.89
CA LEU A 469 7.54 -4.85 -7.32
C LEU A 469 7.95 -5.15 -5.89
N VAL A 470 7.15 -4.76 -4.92
CA VAL A 470 7.37 -5.12 -3.52
C VAL A 470 6.43 -6.24 -3.14
N VAL A 471 6.97 -7.29 -2.54
CA VAL A 471 6.20 -8.41 -2.04
C VAL A 471 6.44 -8.52 -0.56
N GLN A 472 5.35 -8.71 0.19
CA GLN A 472 5.41 -9.05 1.60
C GLN A 472 5.04 -10.52 1.77
N HIS A 473 5.98 -11.33 2.24
CA HIS A 473 5.81 -12.73 2.53
C HIS A 473 6.77 -13.14 3.66
N PRO A 474 6.32 -13.91 4.67
CA PRO A 474 7.16 -14.37 5.78
C PRO A 474 8.49 -15.04 5.41
N ASN A 475 8.61 -15.51 4.17
CA ASN A 475 9.72 -16.32 3.69
C ASN A 475 10.69 -15.54 2.80
N LEU A 476 10.47 -14.23 2.64
CA LEU A 476 11.44 -13.33 2.00
C LEU A 476 12.59 -12.93 2.94
N ASN A 477 12.53 -13.35 4.20
CA ASN A 477 13.67 -13.31 5.11
C ASN A 477 14.79 -14.27 4.67
N ASN A 478 14.47 -15.35 3.94
CA ASN A 478 15.42 -16.38 3.53
C ASN A 478 15.33 -16.70 2.02
N VAL A 479 15.61 -15.68 1.20
CA VAL A 479 15.64 -15.82 -0.26
C VAL A 479 16.95 -16.45 -0.70
N THR A 480 16.88 -17.65 -1.28
CA THR A 480 18.05 -18.36 -1.80
C THR A 480 18.48 -17.82 -3.16
N GLN A 481 17.53 -17.66 -4.08
CA GLN A 481 17.84 -17.24 -5.44
C GLN A 481 16.65 -16.54 -6.10
N VAL A 482 16.96 -15.49 -6.86
CA VAL A 482 16.00 -14.77 -7.72
C VAL A 482 16.54 -14.79 -9.14
N PHE A 483 15.71 -15.21 -10.09
CA PHE A 483 16.05 -15.33 -11.50
C PHE A 483 15.49 -14.14 -12.27
N SER A 484 16.24 -13.60 -13.25
CA SER A 484 15.80 -12.56 -14.19
C SER A 484 15.41 -11.20 -13.60
N PHE A 485 15.17 -11.07 -12.29
CA PHE A 485 14.94 -9.80 -11.58
C PHE A 485 16.09 -9.54 -10.61
N ALA A 486 16.37 -8.27 -10.35
CA ALA A 486 17.17 -7.88 -9.20
C ALA A 486 16.31 -7.95 -7.92
N TYR A 487 16.94 -8.26 -6.79
CA TYR A 487 16.31 -8.38 -5.49
C TYR A 487 17.02 -7.52 -4.46
N LYS A 488 16.23 -6.83 -3.63
CA LYS A 488 16.72 -6.08 -2.48
C LYS A 488 15.75 -6.27 -1.31
N PRO A 489 16.21 -6.80 -0.16
CA PRO A 489 15.36 -6.90 1.01
C PRO A 489 14.99 -5.51 1.51
N LEU A 490 13.74 -5.35 1.95
CA LEU A 490 13.25 -4.14 2.60
C LEU A 490 13.10 -4.44 4.09
N VAL A 491 13.95 -3.80 4.89
CA VAL A 491 13.97 -3.94 6.35
C VAL A 491 13.66 -2.59 6.98
N PRO A 492 12.38 -2.12 6.91
CA PRO A 492 12.01 -0.84 7.49
C PRO A 492 12.13 -0.84 9.02
N TYR A 493 11.99 -2.02 9.64
CA TYR A 493 12.12 -2.22 11.08
C TYR A 493 13.08 -3.37 11.36
N ARG A 494 13.88 -3.25 12.43
CA ARG A 494 14.83 -4.30 12.84
C ARG A 494 14.15 -5.64 13.18
N SER A 495 12.84 -5.65 13.41
CA SER A 495 12.05 -6.81 13.86
C SER A 495 11.33 -7.55 12.74
N THR A 496 11.26 -7.02 11.51
CA THR A 496 10.47 -7.60 10.41
C THR A 496 11.25 -7.54 9.11
N ASN A 497 11.66 -8.71 8.62
CA ASN A 497 12.41 -8.89 7.37
C ASN A 497 11.57 -9.67 6.33
N ASP A 498 10.25 -9.56 6.40
CA ASP A 498 9.30 -10.31 5.57
C ASP A 498 8.96 -9.62 4.25
N SER A 499 9.73 -8.60 3.86
CA SER A 499 9.44 -7.75 2.72
C SER A 499 10.63 -7.66 1.78
N GLY A 500 10.37 -7.79 0.48
CA GLY A 500 11.39 -7.80 -0.56
C GLY A 500 10.98 -6.97 -1.76
N MET A 501 11.91 -6.16 -2.27
CA MET A 501 11.75 -5.39 -3.49
C MET A 501 12.41 -6.10 -4.66
N PHE A 502 11.69 -6.21 -5.77
CA PHE A 502 12.14 -6.72 -7.05
C PHE A 502 12.09 -5.61 -8.10
N TYR A 503 13.04 -5.61 -9.02
CA TYR A 503 13.09 -4.65 -10.11
C TYR A 503 13.83 -5.21 -11.32
N GLY A 504 13.62 -4.59 -12.49
CA GLY A 504 14.20 -5.05 -13.74
C GLY A 504 15.71 -4.84 -13.81
N LEU A 505 16.38 -5.73 -14.55
CA LEU A 505 17.79 -5.63 -14.90
C LEU A 505 17.93 -4.70 -16.11
N LYS A 506 18.86 -3.72 -16.01
CA LYS A 506 19.12 -2.74 -17.07
C LYS A 506 19.43 -3.46 -18.39
N PHE A 507 18.85 -2.98 -19.49
CA PHE A 507 19.00 -3.52 -20.84
C PHE A 507 18.46 -4.95 -21.06
N PHE A 508 17.62 -5.46 -20.15
CA PHE A 508 17.01 -6.78 -20.28
C PHE A 508 15.51 -6.73 -20.08
N ASN A 509 15.07 -6.36 -18.88
CA ASN A 509 13.66 -6.28 -18.52
C ASN A 509 13.37 -5.09 -17.60
N ASP A 510 14.19 -4.05 -17.67
CA ASP A 510 14.01 -2.76 -16.99
C ASP A 510 12.86 -1.91 -17.55
N VAL A 511 12.24 -2.37 -18.64
CA VAL A 511 11.03 -1.78 -19.23
C VAL A 511 9.96 -2.85 -19.36
N LEU A 512 8.82 -2.64 -18.71
CA LEU A 512 7.60 -3.39 -18.96
C LEU A 512 6.80 -2.66 -20.04
N MET A 513 6.80 -3.24 -21.24
CA MET A 513 6.14 -2.68 -22.42
C MET A 513 4.62 -2.61 -22.24
N GLU A 514 3.99 -1.77 -23.05
CA GLU A 514 2.55 -1.65 -23.24
C GLU A 514 1.87 -2.98 -23.57
N ALA A 515 0.54 -2.99 -23.46
CA ALA A 515 -0.28 -4.17 -23.66
C ALA A 515 -0.06 -4.81 -25.05
N GLY A 516 0.31 -6.08 -25.05
CA GLY A 516 0.63 -6.84 -26.26
C GLY A 516 1.42 -8.11 -25.93
N PRO A 517 1.96 -8.80 -26.95
CA PRO A 517 2.74 -10.03 -26.77
C PRO A 517 3.96 -9.85 -25.84
N SER A 518 4.58 -8.67 -25.88
CA SER A 518 5.72 -8.29 -25.05
C SER A 518 5.34 -7.51 -23.78
N GLY A 519 4.04 -7.32 -23.51
CA GLY A 519 3.51 -6.60 -22.36
C GLY A 519 3.52 -7.43 -21.07
N ASN A 520 4.50 -8.32 -20.90
CA ASN A 520 4.68 -9.09 -19.68
C ASN A 520 6.16 -9.29 -19.33
N ILE A 521 6.42 -9.39 -18.03
CA ILE A 521 7.71 -9.75 -17.48
C ILE A 521 7.53 -10.91 -16.49
N GLN A 522 8.51 -11.79 -16.40
CA GLN A 522 8.42 -12.98 -15.57
C GLN A 522 9.74 -13.24 -14.87
N SER A 523 9.64 -13.82 -13.69
CA SER A 523 10.77 -14.22 -12.85
C SER A 523 10.41 -15.45 -12.06
N GLU A 524 11.43 -16.21 -11.67
CA GLU A 524 11.28 -17.28 -10.70
C GLU A 524 12.10 -16.95 -9.46
N LEU A 525 11.66 -17.46 -8.32
CA LEU A 525 12.35 -17.35 -7.04
C LEU A 525 12.39 -18.72 -6.38
N ILE A 526 13.51 -18.97 -5.71
CA ILE A 526 13.71 -20.10 -4.82
C ILE A 526 13.80 -19.53 -3.42
N LEU A 527 12.93 -20.04 -2.57
CA LEU A 527 12.83 -19.67 -1.18
C LEU A 527 13.11 -20.93 -0.36
N GLU A 528 13.95 -20.80 0.66
CA GLU A 528 14.20 -21.87 1.62
C GLU A 528 12.98 -22.01 2.54
N LYS A 529 12.66 -23.23 2.97
CA LYS A 529 11.59 -23.44 3.93
C LYS A 529 12.14 -23.38 5.33
N ASP A 530 11.61 -22.43 6.10
CA ASP A 530 11.76 -22.45 7.54
C ASP A 530 10.84 -23.53 8.14
N ILE A 531 11.43 -24.54 8.78
CA ILE A 531 10.71 -25.69 9.33
C ILE A 531 9.74 -25.30 10.46
N ASP A 532 10.02 -24.19 11.16
CA ASP A 532 9.22 -23.74 12.29
C ASP A 532 7.98 -22.95 11.85
N THR A 533 8.02 -22.36 10.65
CA THR A 533 6.95 -21.49 10.16
C THR A 533 6.23 -22.02 8.92
N PHE A 534 6.83 -22.99 8.20
CA PHE A 534 6.25 -23.54 6.98
C PHE A 534 4.98 -24.34 7.26
N THR A 535 3.91 -24.00 6.53
CA THR A 535 2.65 -24.74 6.57
C THR A 535 1.99 -24.72 5.20
N PHE A 536 1.24 -25.77 4.89
CA PHE A 536 0.34 -25.76 3.74
C PHE A 536 -1.05 -25.19 4.05
N LYS A 537 -1.32 -24.91 5.33
CA LYS A 537 -2.60 -24.38 5.76
C LYS A 537 -2.74 -22.91 5.33
N GLU A 538 -3.99 -22.52 5.04
CA GLU A 538 -4.42 -21.11 4.97
C GLU A 538 -3.67 -20.25 3.97
N GLY A 539 -3.16 -20.86 2.91
CA GLY A 539 -2.52 -20.13 1.83
C GLY A 539 -1.21 -19.45 2.24
N TRP A 540 -0.48 -20.02 3.20
CA TRP A 540 0.83 -19.53 3.64
C TRP A 540 1.82 -19.31 2.49
N ALA A 541 1.73 -20.13 1.43
CA ALA A 541 2.55 -20.04 0.22
C ALA A 541 2.26 -18.80 -0.66
N PHE A 542 1.32 -17.94 -0.25
CA PHE A 542 0.91 -16.77 -0.99
C PHE A 542 1.30 -15.50 -0.24
N PRO A 543 1.64 -14.42 -0.98
CA PRO A 543 2.04 -13.17 -0.37
C PRO A 543 0.88 -12.55 0.42
N ARG A 544 1.25 -11.85 1.49
CA ARG A 544 0.31 -11.10 2.33
C ARG A 544 -0.18 -9.86 1.60
N ASN A 545 0.76 -9.09 1.06
CA ASN A 545 0.53 -7.87 0.29
C ASN A 545 1.52 -7.79 -0.89
N ILE A 546 1.13 -7.10 -1.96
CA ILE A 546 1.96 -6.80 -3.12
C ILE A 546 1.77 -5.33 -3.48
N TYR A 547 2.87 -4.65 -3.81
CA TYR A 547 2.86 -3.28 -4.31
C TYR A 547 3.57 -3.21 -5.66
N PHE A 548 3.00 -2.48 -6.60
CA PHE A 548 3.62 -2.22 -7.91
C PHE A 548 3.88 -0.72 -8.06
N ASN A 549 5.13 -0.34 -8.33
CA ASN A 549 5.57 1.07 -8.38
C ASN A 549 5.18 1.90 -7.14
N GLY A 550 5.05 1.20 -6.00
CA GLY A 550 4.63 1.74 -4.71
C GLY A 550 3.13 1.72 -4.45
N ASP A 551 2.27 1.47 -5.44
CA ASP A 551 0.82 1.38 -5.22
C ASP A 551 0.42 -0.02 -4.72
N GLU A 552 -0.44 -0.07 -3.71
CA GLU A 552 -0.93 -1.34 -3.15
C GLU A 552 -1.87 -2.03 -4.15
N CYS A 553 -1.56 -3.28 -4.50
CA CYS A 553 -2.39 -4.06 -5.40
C CYS A 553 -3.55 -4.74 -4.67
N LYS A 554 -4.71 -4.79 -5.32
CA LYS A 554 -5.86 -5.51 -4.77
C LYS A 554 -5.59 -7.01 -4.72
N MET A 555 -5.47 -7.55 -3.50
CA MET A 555 -5.35 -8.98 -3.24
C MET A 555 -6.73 -9.69 -3.31
N PRO A 556 -6.79 -10.95 -3.79
CA PRO A 556 -7.95 -11.81 -3.57
C PRO A 556 -8.24 -12.03 -2.08
N LEU A 557 -9.45 -12.51 -1.75
CA LEU A 557 -9.74 -12.87 -0.37
C LEU A 557 -8.97 -14.15 -0.01
N PRO A 558 -8.43 -14.27 1.22
CA PRO A 558 -7.71 -15.47 1.66
C PRO A 558 -8.52 -16.77 1.54
N GLU A 559 -9.86 -16.69 1.54
CA GLU A 559 -10.75 -17.84 1.35
C GLU A 559 -10.73 -18.40 -0.07
N ASP A 560 -10.41 -17.55 -1.05
CA ASP A 560 -10.34 -17.91 -2.46
C ASP A 560 -8.94 -18.39 -2.85
N TYR A 561 -7.97 -18.38 -1.92
CA TYR A 561 -6.60 -18.79 -2.21
C TYR A 561 -6.57 -20.26 -2.62
N PRO A 562 -5.67 -20.65 -3.55
CA PRO A 562 -5.55 -22.05 -3.93
C PRO A 562 -5.26 -22.92 -2.71
N PHE A 563 -6.19 -23.82 -2.40
CA PHE A 563 -6.10 -24.74 -1.26
C PHE A 563 -5.62 -26.12 -1.71
N LEU A 564 -4.98 -26.86 -0.80
CA LEU A 564 -4.71 -28.27 -1.02
C LEU A 564 -6.04 -29.04 -1.02
N PRO A 565 -6.27 -29.96 -1.97
CA PRO A 565 -7.44 -30.83 -1.91
C PRO A 565 -7.44 -31.62 -0.59
N ASN A 566 -8.56 -31.58 0.13
CA ASN A 566 -8.71 -32.19 1.47
C ASN A 566 -8.60 -33.72 1.50
N SER A 567 -8.42 -34.36 0.34
CA SER A 567 -8.38 -35.81 0.21
C SER A 567 -7.50 -36.21 -0.96
N ALA A 568 -6.46 -36.99 -0.70
CA ALA A 568 -5.94 -37.89 -1.73
C ALA A 568 -7.06 -38.88 -2.05
N HIS A 569 -7.37 -39.09 -3.34
CA HIS A 569 -8.20 -40.24 -3.71
C HIS A 569 -7.46 -41.49 -3.23
N SER A 570 -7.96 -42.11 -2.17
CA SER A 570 -7.53 -43.46 -1.81
C SER A 570 -7.78 -44.33 -3.03
N ASN A 571 -6.71 -44.83 -3.65
CA ASN A 571 -6.83 -45.85 -4.68
C ASN A 571 -7.44 -47.08 -4.01
N GLN A 572 -8.77 -47.20 -4.05
CA GLN A 572 -9.49 -48.34 -3.47
C GLN A 572 -8.95 -49.67 -4.02
N ILE A 573 -8.44 -49.65 -5.25
CA ILE A 573 -7.77 -50.78 -5.91
C ILE A 573 -6.54 -51.25 -5.12
N ALA A 574 -5.68 -50.35 -4.64
CA ALA A 574 -4.46 -50.70 -3.90
C ALA A 574 -4.77 -51.28 -2.51
N SER A 575 -5.83 -50.79 -1.87
CA SER A 575 -6.30 -51.33 -0.57
C SER A 575 -6.96 -52.70 -0.72
N LEU A 576 -7.69 -52.93 -1.82
CA LEU A 576 -8.28 -54.23 -2.14
C LEU A 576 -7.22 -55.26 -2.51
N THR A 577 -6.17 -54.88 -3.25
CA THR A 577 -5.06 -55.80 -3.57
C THR A 577 -4.27 -56.20 -2.33
N LEU A 578 -4.04 -55.28 -1.39
CA LEU A 578 -3.33 -55.60 -0.13
C LEU A 578 -4.17 -56.51 0.77
N ALA A 579 -5.48 -56.25 0.86
CA ALA A 579 -6.42 -57.08 1.60
C ALA A 579 -6.55 -58.48 0.98
N ALA A 580 -6.62 -58.59 -0.35
CA ALA A 580 -6.65 -59.86 -1.06
C ALA A 580 -5.33 -60.64 -0.89
N PHE A 581 -4.19 -59.96 -0.91
CA PHE A 581 -2.88 -60.58 -0.68
C PHE A 581 -2.75 -61.10 0.76
N LEU A 582 -3.20 -60.33 1.75
CA LEU A 582 -3.25 -60.76 3.15
C LEU A 582 -4.18 -61.96 3.36
N LEU A 583 -5.35 -61.96 2.71
CA LEU A 583 -6.29 -63.08 2.76
C LEU A 583 -5.70 -64.35 2.12
N LEU A 584 -5.01 -64.21 0.99
CA LEU A 584 -4.31 -65.31 0.31
C LEU A 584 -3.17 -65.86 1.15
N THR A 585 -2.40 -65.01 1.85
CA THR A 585 -1.37 -65.49 2.78
C THR A 585 -1.98 -66.22 3.97
N LEU A 586 -3.08 -65.72 4.55
CA LEU A 586 -3.75 -66.39 5.67
C LEU A 586 -4.34 -67.75 5.27
N LEU A 587 -4.85 -67.88 4.04
CA LEU A 587 -5.35 -69.15 3.50
C LEU A 587 -4.24 -70.12 3.07
N ALA A 588 -3.02 -69.64 2.82
CA ALA A 588 -1.87 -70.50 2.48
C ALA A 588 -1.13 -71.05 3.71
N PHE A 589 -1.38 -70.48 4.90
CA PHE A 589 -0.79 -70.90 6.18
C PHE A 589 -1.81 -71.55 7.13
N TRP A 590 -3.00 -71.91 6.62
CA TRP A 590 -3.99 -72.76 7.28
C TRP A 590 -4.07 -74.09 6.52
#